data_AF-A0A4Q3IIL5-F1
#
_entry.id   AF-A0A4Q3IIL5-F1
#
_cell.length_a   1.000
_cell.length_b   1.000
_cell.length_c   1.000
_cell.angle_alpha   90.00
_cell.angle_beta   90.00
_cell.angle_gamma   90.00
#
_symmetry.space_group_name_H-M   'P 1'
#
loop_
_entity.id
_entity.type
_entity.pdbx_description
1 polymer ?
#
loop_
_entity_poly.entity_id
_entity_poly.type
_entity_poly.pdbx_seq_one_letter_code
_entity_poly.pdbx_strand_id
1 'polypeptide(L)' 'MILRVMFGPEGGRESARSIVTRGRLGKVLNHEPKRVNVDFPTWVVEGLDREARRLGVTRQALIKLWIAERLPQR' A
#
# COMPACT_ATOMS: atom_id res chain seq x y z
N MET A 1 5.41 -1.58 24.23
CA MET A 1 6.57 -0.88 24.82
C MET A 1 7.80 -1.31 24.01
N ILE A 2 8.11 -0.58 22.93
CA ILE A 2 9.25 0.36 22.80
C ILE A 2 10.56 -0.36 23.19
N LEU A 3 11.49 -0.62 22.28
CA LEU A 3 12.52 0.37 21.99
C LEU A 3 13.12 0.23 20.58
N ARG A 4 13.10 1.35 19.86
CA ARG A 4 13.84 1.63 18.64
C ARG A 4 15.33 1.64 18.96
N VAL A 5 16.14 0.80 18.31
CA VAL A 5 17.59 0.95 18.28
C VAL A 5 17.95 1.59 16.94
N MET A 6 18.48 2.81 17.01
CA MET A 6 19.01 3.59 15.89
C MET A 6 20.53 3.63 15.98
N PHE A 7 21.15 3.77 14.80
CA PHE A 7 22.57 4.11 14.53
C PHE A 7 23.60 2.98 14.76
N GLY A 8 24.65 2.83 13.95
CA GLY A 8 25.18 3.67 12.88
C GLY A 8 26.21 2.91 12.03
N PRO A 9 26.90 3.59 11.10
CA PRO A 9 27.86 3.00 10.16
C PRO A 9 29.19 2.67 10.87
N GLU A 10 30.02 1.82 10.26
CA GLU A 10 31.33 1.32 10.73
C GLU A 10 31.33 -0.01 11.50
N GLY A 11 31.48 -1.10 10.73
CA GLY A 11 32.50 -2.14 10.91
C GLY A 11 32.57 -2.94 12.21
N GLY A 12 32.18 -4.23 12.13
CA GLY A 12 32.81 -5.26 12.97
C GLY A 12 31.96 -6.50 13.31
N ARG A 13 32.23 -7.59 12.57
CA ARG A 13 32.29 -9.01 12.99
C ARG A 13 31.05 -9.66 13.65
N GLU A 14 30.55 -10.70 12.99
CA GLU A 14 29.90 -11.89 13.55
C GLU A 14 29.40 -11.84 15.01
N SER A 15 28.09 -11.71 15.20
CA SER A 15 27.30 -12.56 16.11
C SER A 15 25.89 -12.01 16.27
N ALA A 16 24.96 -12.55 15.50
CA ALA A 16 23.58 -12.77 15.92
C ALA A 16 22.84 -13.43 14.75
N ARG A 17 23.02 -14.75 14.60
CA ARG A 17 21.96 -15.59 14.03
C ARG A 17 20.78 -15.49 15.00
N SER A 18 19.99 -14.43 14.88
CA SER A 18 18.78 -14.28 15.68
C SER A 18 17.71 -15.13 15.04
N ILE A 19 17.45 -16.22 15.75
CA ILE A 19 16.31 -17.11 15.67
C ILE A 19 15.06 -16.23 15.82
N VAL A 20 14.57 -15.66 14.73
CA VAL A 20 13.21 -15.12 14.66
C VAL A 20 12.35 -16.19 14.03
N THR A 21 11.60 -16.81 14.93
CA THR A 21 10.44 -17.67 14.76
C THR A 21 9.84 -17.56 13.36
N ARG A 22 9.85 -18.68 12.65
CA ARG A 22 9.03 -18.95 11.45
C ARG A 22 7.55 -18.98 11.83
N GLY A 23 7.06 -17.89 12.40
CA GLY A 23 5.66 -17.60 12.66
C GLY A 23 5.06 -17.00 11.40
N ARG A 24 4.53 -17.88 10.56
CA ARG A 24 3.36 -17.71 9.68
C ARG A 24 2.70 -16.30 9.66
N LEU A 25 3.41 -15.29 9.13
CA LEU A 25 2.88 -13.96 8.74
C LEU A 25 3.40 -13.54 7.36
N GLY A 26 3.72 -14.52 6.50
CA GLY A 26 4.27 -14.28 5.16
C GLY A 26 3.22 -14.34 4.06
N LYS A 27 1.99 -13.89 4.30
CA LYS A 27 0.94 -13.96 3.27
C LYS A 27 0.06 -12.71 3.17
N VAL A 28 0.60 -11.52 3.43
CA VAL A 28 -0.01 -10.25 2.99
C VAL A 28 1.10 -9.21 2.82
N LEU A 29 2.08 -9.36 1.92
CA LEU A 29 3.09 -8.31 1.70
C LEU A 29 3.51 -8.20 0.23
N ASN A 30 2.55 -8.11 -0.69
CA ASN A 30 2.80 -7.50 -1.99
C ASN A 30 2.35 -6.03 -1.93
N HIS A 31 3.10 -5.21 -1.18
CA HIS A 31 2.82 -3.77 -1.02
C HIS A 31 3.51 -2.89 -2.06
N GLU A 32 4.20 -3.48 -3.04
CA GLU A 32 4.88 -2.71 -4.06
C GLU A 32 3.87 -2.04 -5.01
N PRO A 33 3.84 -0.69 -5.10
CA PRO A 33 2.91 -0.01 -6.00
C PRO A 33 3.22 -0.33 -7.46
N LYS A 34 2.26 -0.91 -8.18
CA LYS A 34 2.35 -1.12 -9.63
C LYS A 34 1.55 -0.05 -10.37
N ARG A 35 2.19 0.67 -11.29
CA ARG A 35 1.51 1.62 -12.19
C ARG A 35 0.76 0.85 -13.27
N VAL A 36 -0.49 1.23 -13.49
CA VAL A 36 -1.37 0.67 -14.53
C VAL A 36 -2.03 1.84 -15.24
N ASN A 37 -1.95 1.86 -16.57
CA ASN A 37 -2.62 2.87 -17.40
C ASN A 37 -4.00 2.32 -17.81
N VAL A 38 -5.03 3.15 -17.66
CA VAL A 38 -6.41 2.80 -18.00
C VAL A 38 -7.06 4.02 -18.64
N ASP A 39 -7.70 3.81 -19.78
CA ASP A 39 -8.52 4.83 -20.44
C ASP A 39 -9.98 4.66 -20.06
N PHE A 40 -10.67 5.79 -19.88
CA PHE A 40 -12.09 5.84 -19.56
C PHE A 40 -12.82 6.74 -20.57
N PRO A 41 -14.04 6.38 -20.99
CA PRO A 41 -14.91 7.28 -21.73
C PRO A 41 -15.13 8.61 -20.97
N THR A 42 -15.33 9.71 -21.70
CA THR A 42 -15.52 11.05 -21.11
C THR A 42 -16.63 11.08 -20.06
N TRP A 43 -17.76 10.43 -20.32
CA TRP A 43 -18.89 10.39 -19.40
C TRP A 43 -18.56 9.70 -18.05
N VAL A 44 -17.64 8.72 -18.06
CA VAL A 44 -17.15 8.08 -16.83
C VAL A 44 -16.30 9.04 -16.02
N VAL A 45 -15.37 9.74 -16.68
CA VAL A 45 -14.48 10.71 -16.03
C VAL A 45 -15.27 11.85 -15.38
N GLU A 46 -16.27 12.38 -16.09
CA GLU A 46 -17.16 13.41 -15.56
C GLU A 46 -17.96 12.91 -14.35
N GLY A 47 -18.46 11.66 -14.39
CA GLY A 47 -19.12 11.02 -13.25
C GLY A 47 -18.20 10.90 -12.04
N LEU A 48 -16.97 10.44 -12.25
CA LEU A 48 -15.96 10.32 -11.20
C LEU A 48 -15.60 11.69 -10.61
N ASP A 49 -15.55 12.75 -11.43
CA ASP A 49 -15.23 14.09 -10.96
C ASP A 49 -16.31 14.69 -10.07
N ARG A 50 -17.58 14.52 -10.44
CA ARG A 50 -18.70 14.98 -9.61
C ARG A 50 -18.66 14.30 -8.25
N GLU A 51 -18.42 13.00 -8.23
CA GLU A 51 -18.40 12.23 -7.00
C GLU A 51 -17.17 12.50 -6.14
N ALA A 52 -16.00 12.65 -6.77
CA ALA A 52 -14.77 13.02 -6.08
C ALA A 52 -14.91 14.41 -5.41
N ARG A 53 -15.52 15.38 -6.09
CA ARG A 53 -15.84 16.70 -5.51
C ARG A 53 -16.83 16.60 -4.37
N ARG A 54 -17.89 15.79 -4.51
CA ARG A 54 -18.90 15.57 -3.46
C ARG A 54 -18.28 15.02 -2.18
N LEU A 55 -17.29 14.14 -2.32
CA LEU A 55 -16.58 13.49 -1.21
C LEU A 55 -15.35 14.28 -0.74
N GLY A 56 -14.95 15.36 -1.43
CA GLY A 56 -13.75 16.13 -1.10
C GLY A 56 -12.45 15.37 -1.32
N VAL A 57 -12.43 14.38 -2.21
CA VAL A 57 -11.25 13.54 -2.50
C VAL A 57 -10.78 13.73 -3.94
N THR A 58 -9.58 13.27 -4.24
CA THR A 58 -9.10 13.24 -5.63
C THR A 58 -9.76 12.07 -6.39
N ARG A 59 -9.90 12.22 -7.72
CA ARG A 59 -10.38 11.14 -8.60
C ARG A 59 -9.59 9.84 -8.41
N GLN A 60 -8.27 9.95 -8.27
CA GLN A 60 -7.37 8.81 -8.04
C GLN A 60 -7.66 8.10 -6.70
N ALA A 61 -7.95 8.86 -5.64
CA ALA A 61 -8.33 8.29 -4.35
C ALA A 61 -9.70 7.58 -4.44
N LEU A 62 -10.67 8.19 -5.12
CA LEU A 62 -11.99 7.60 -5.35
C LEU A 62 -11.90 6.28 -6.12
N ILE A 63 -11.14 6.25 -7.23
CA ILE A 63 -10.92 5.04 -8.04
C ILE A 63 -10.30 3.94 -7.18
N LYS A 64 -9.28 4.26 -6.38
CA LYS A 64 -8.63 3.28 -5.50
C LYS A 64 -9.60 2.71 -4.47
N LEU A 65 -10.42 3.56 -3.85
CA LEU A 65 -11.40 3.15 -2.86
C LEU A 65 -12.44 2.19 -3.45
N TRP A 66 -13.07 2.55 -4.57
CA TRP A 66 -14.08 1.70 -5.21
C TRP A 66 -13.53 0.37 -5.71
N ILE A 67 -12.28 0.36 -6.22
CA ILE A 67 -11.63 -0.90 -6.59
C ILE A 67 -11.39 -1.77 -5.34
N ALA A 68 -10.92 -1.17 -4.24
CA ALA A 68 -10.68 -1.88 -3.00
C ALA A 68 -11.96 -2.47 -2.37
N GLU A 69 -13.11 -1.80 -2.54
CA GLU A 69 -14.41 -2.30 -2.09
C GLU A 69 -14.90 -3.51 -2.90
N ARG A 70 -14.51 -3.60 -4.18
CA ARG A 70 -14.93 -4.68 -5.09
C ARG A 70 -13.97 -5.87 -5.11
N LEU A 71 -12.70 -5.66 -4.76
CA LEU A 71 -11.71 -6.73 -4.72
C LEU A 71 -11.66 -7.34 -3.31
N PRO A 72 -11.96 -8.64 -3.14
CA PRO A 72 -11.85 -9.30 -1.85
C PRO A 72 -10.39 -9.30 -1.38
N GLN A 73 -10.16 -8.90 -0.13
CA GLN A 73 -8.86 -9.06 0.52
C GLN A 73 -8.63 -10.56 0.78
N ARG A 74 -7.77 -11.20 -0.02
CA ARG A 74 -7.40 -12.61 0.12
C ARG A 74 -5.98 -12.77 0.66
#